data_AF-A0AAN6SNP0-F1
#
_entry.id   AF-A0AAN6SNP0-F1
#
_cell.length_a   1.000
_cell.length_b   1.000
_cell.length_c   1.000
_cell.angle_alpha   90.00
_cell.angle_beta   90.00
_cell.angle_gamma   90.00
#
_symmetry.space_group_name_H-M   'P 1'
#
loop_
_entity.id
_entity.type
_entity.pdbx_description
1 polymer ?
#
loop_
_entity_poly.entity_id
_entity_poly.type
_entity_poly.pdbx_seq_one_letter_code
_entity_poly.pdbx_strand_id
1 'polypeptide(L)'
;MSGRRAFSTAASKWKSLQWLNVTTSFTGSWGISLTEKYFDEAVKIKPQLKDKVALLRYARSNGNPHTTPGKLDPLHLSTKVGKHKDFSGSPLRLHIYPNGLIKPSEKDFPTLTAAPPSAAQLGEHAMWADEAYIAWWKEYQKARNEGRQVDESHEAKK
;
A
#
# COMPACT_ATOMS: atom_id res chain seq x y z
N MET A 1 12.00 -38.04 28.61
CA MET A 1 12.19 -37.22 27.39
C MET A 1 10.92 -36.44 27.11
N SER A 2 10.92 -35.12 27.24
CA SER A 2 9.91 -34.28 26.59
C SER A 2 10.46 -32.86 26.44
N GLY A 3 11.13 -32.63 25.31
CA GLY A 3 11.65 -31.31 24.95
C GLY A 3 10.50 -30.44 24.45
N ARG A 4 10.03 -29.51 25.29
CA ARG A 4 9.18 -28.41 24.85
C ARG A 4 10.05 -27.46 24.04
N ARG A 5 9.94 -27.50 22.71
CA ARG A 5 10.50 -26.46 21.85
C ARG A 5 9.72 -25.19 22.10
N ALA A 6 10.33 -24.23 22.79
CA ALA A 6 9.81 -22.87 22.85
C ALA A 6 9.87 -22.30 21.43
N PHE A 7 8.70 -22.10 20.81
CA PHE A 7 8.61 -21.29 19.59
C PHE A 7 8.88 -19.84 20.01
N SER A 8 10.13 -19.41 19.90
CA SER A 8 10.48 -18.00 20.00
C SER A 8 9.88 -17.27 18.80
N THR A 9 8.74 -16.60 19.01
CA THR A 9 8.17 -15.61 18.09
C THR A 9 8.95 -14.31 18.19
N ALA A 10 10.27 -14.38 18.02
CA ALA A 10 11.04 -13.20 17.67
C ALA A 10 10.64 -12.81 16.24
N ALA A 11 9.54 -12.07 16.10
CA ALA A 11 9.30 -11.28 14.91
C ALA A 11 10.51 -10.37 14.76
N SER A 12 11.41 -10.72 13.83
CA SER A 12 12.59 -9.92 13.51
C SER A 12 12.08 -8.53 13.12
N LYS A 13 12.17 -7.56 14.02
CA LYS A 13 11.75 -6.19 13.77
C LYS A 13 12.53 -5.70 12.55
N TRP A 14 11.82 -5.50 11.43
CA TRP A 14 12.43 -5.03 10.20
C TRP A 14 13.19 -3.71 10.46
N LYS A 15 14.34 -3.53 9.80
CA LYS A 15 15.06 -2.24 9.83
C LYS A 15 14.24 -1.20 9.07
N SER A 16 14.07 0.00 9.63
CA SER A 16 13.39 1.08 8.91
C SER A 16 14.06 1.36 7.55
N LEU A 17 13.25 1.68 6.55
CA LEU A 17 13.76 2.00 5.22
C LEU A 17 14.36 3.41 5.23
N GLN A 18 15.41 3.63 4.45
CA GLN A 18 15.87 4.98 4.18
C GLN A 18 14.95 5.61 3.13
N TRP A 19 14.04 6.47 3.60
CA TRP A 19 13.12 7.22 2.74
C TRP A 19 13.85 8.35 2.03
N LEU A 20 13.78 8.36 0.70
CA LEU A 20 14.42 9.34 -0.17
C LEU A 20 13.38 10.34 -0.66
N ASN A 21 13.68 11.65 -0.54
CA ASN A 21 12.89 12.76 -1.07
C ASN A 21 11.38 12.53 -0.89
N VAL A 22 10.89 12.59 0.35
CA VAL A 22 9.47 12.49 0.66
C VAL A 22 8.78 13.73 0.10
N THR A 23 8.32 13.67 -1.15
CA THR A 23 7.59 14.76 -1.81
C THR A 23 6.09 14.70 -1.57
N THR A 24 5.63 13.75 -0.76
CA THR A 24 4.22 13.64 -0.39
C THR A 24 3.86 14.74 0.61
N SER A 25 2.75 15.42 0.38
CA SER A 25 2.09 16.22 1.42
C SER A 25 1.77 15.36 2.66
N PHE A 26 1.48 15.99 3.80
CA PHE A 26 1.14 15.34 5.09
C PHE A 26 0.16 14.15 4.96
N THR A 27 -0.73 14.22 3.97
CA THR A 27 -1.68 13.19 3.50
C THR A 27 -1.06 11.91 2.90
N GLY A 28 0.27 11.73 2.85
CA GLY A 28 0.92 10.49 2.40
C GLY A 28 1.63 9.69 3.50
N SER A 29 1.72 10.25 4.72
CA SER A 29 2.47 9.66 5.85
C SER A 29 1.91 8.30 6.32
N TRP A 30 0.61 8.07 6.16
CA TRP A 30 -0.01 6.78 6.45
C TRP A 30 0.56 5.66 5.56
N GLY A 31 0.85 5.95 4.29
CA GLY A 31 1.38 4.96 3.36
C GLY A 31 2.83 4.60 3.65
N ILE A 32 3.61 5.52 4.23
CA ILE A 32 4.96 5.23 4.76
C ILE A 32 4.86 4.18 5.87
N SER A 33 4.00 4.42 6.86
CA SER A 33 3.82 3.50 7.99
C SER A 33 3.33 2.11 7.55
N LEU A 34 2.41 2.06 6.58
CA LEU A 34 1.94 0.80 6.00
C LEU A 34 3.02 0.09 5.18
N THR A 35 3.87 0.83 4.45
CA THR A 35 5.01 0.26 3.71
C THR A 35 5.98 -0.46 4.66
N GLU A 36 6.30 0.15 5.80
CA GLU A 36 7.25 -0.47 6.73
C GLU A 36 6.67 -1.74 7.37
N LYS A 37 5.41 -1.69 7.80
CA LYS A 37 4.70 -2.85 8.36
C LYS A 37 4.53 -3.99 7.36
N TYR A 38 4.38 -3.66 6.07
CA TYR A 38 4.19 -4.64 5.01
C TYR A 38 5.29 -5.72 5.01
N PHE A 39 6.55 -5.34 5.20
CA PHE A 39 7.66 -6.28 5.10
C PHE A 39 7.71 -7.27 6.27
N ASP A 40 7.40 -6.82 7.48
CA ASP A 40 7.28 -7.71 8.65
C ASP A 40 6.19 -8.77 8.40
N GLU A 41 5.01 -8.35 7.94
CA GLU A 41 3.89 -9.25 7.69
C GLU A 41 4.12 -10.15 6.47
N ALA A 42 4.74 -9.63 5.41
CA ALA A 42 5.07 -10.40 4.22
C ALA A 42 6.03 -11.55 4.54
N VAL A 43 7.04 -11.31 5.40
CA VAL A 43 7.99 -12.35 5.84
C VAL A 43 7.32 -13.34 6.80
N LYS A 44 6.39 -12.91 7.66
CA LYS A 44 5.61 -13.83 8.49
C LYS A 44 4.80 -14.81 7.65
N ILE A 45 4.14 -14.33 6.58
CA ILE A 45 3.30 -15.17 5.70
C ILE A 45 4.15 -15.99 4.74
N LYS A 46 5.25 -15.43 4.23
CA LYS A 46 6.18 -16.09 3.30
C LYS A 46 7.62 -15.97 3.81
N PRO A 47 8.06 -16.87 4.73
CA PRO A 47 9.40 -16.83 5.32
C PRO A 47 10.54 -16.85 4.30
N GLN A 48 10.33 -17.45 3.12
CA GLN A 48 11.30 -17.45 2.02
C GLN A 48 11.61 -16.06 1.46
N LEU A 49 10.79 -15.05 1.75
CA LEU A 49 11.05 -13.66 1.35
C LEU A 49 12.11 -12.97 2.24
N LYS A 50 12.49 -13.57 3.37
CA LYS A 50 13.38 -12.96 4.37
C LYS A 50 14.65 -12.36 3.76
N ASP A 51 15.35 -13.13 2.93
CA ASP A 51 16.62 -12.68 2.33
C ASP A 51 16.40 -11.61 1.27
N LYS A 52 15.34 -11.73 0.45
CA LYS A 52 14.97 -10.73 -0.56
C LYS A 52 14.61 -9.40 0.10
N VAL A 53 13.82 -9.47 1.17
CA VAL A 53 13.41 -8.33 1.99
C VAL A 53 14.65 -7.71 2.65
N ALA A 54 15.54 -8.48 3.28
CA ALA A 54 16.78 -8.00 3.93
C ALA A 54 17.68 -7.10 3.05
N LEU A 55 17.66 -7.32 1.74
CA LEU A 55 18.41 -6.52 0.78
C LEU A 55 17.78 -5.16 0.49
N LEU A 56 16.49 -4.97 0.75
CA LEU A 56 15.79 -3.70 0.58
C LEU A 56 16.31 -2.69 1.60
N ARG A 57 16.62 -1.48 1.12
CA ARG A 57 17.24 -0.42 1.94
C ARG A 57 16.60 0.94 1.73
N TYR A 58 16.16 1.24 0.52
CA TYR A 58 15.69 2.57 0.13
C TYR A 58 14.23 2.53 -0.25
N ALA A 59 13.49 3.57 0.13
CA ALA A 59 12.09 3.74 -0.24
C ALA A 59 11.84 5.15 -0.78
N ARG A 60 10.89 5.29 -1.69
CA ARG A 60 10.42 6.59 -2.19
C ARG A 60 8.96 6.49 -2.61
N SER A 61 8.14 7.43 -2.15
CA SER A 61 6.79 7.63 -2.68
C SER A 61 6.86 8.31 -4.05
N ASN A 62 6.14 7.79 -5.04
CA ASN A 62 6.04 8.41 -6.36
C ASN A 62 4.92 9.47 -6.35
N GLY A 63 5.18 10.61 -5.71
CA GLY A 63 4.23 11.71 -5.60
C GLY A 63 3.07 11.43 -4.63
N ASN A 64 2.05 12.29 -4.68
CA ASN A 64 0.87 12.20 -3.82
C ASN A 64 -0.04 11.01 -4.20
N PRO A 65 -0.88 10.52 -3.27
CA PRO A 65 -1.93 9.56 -3.57
C PRO A 65 -2.80 10.05 -4.74
N HIS A 66 -3.11 9.16 -5.67
CA HIS A 66 -3.92 9.48 -6.84
C HIS A 66 -4.70 8.26 -7.33
N THR A 67 -5.77 8.51 -8.08
CA THR A 67 -6.49 7.47 -8.82
C THR A 67 -5.86 7.23 -10.18
N THR A 68 -6.04 6.04 -10.75
CA THR A 68 -5.77 5.79 -12.19
C THR A 68 -7.07 5.37 -12.88
N PRO A 69 -7.91 6.33 -13.34
CA PRO A 69 -9.25 6.07 -13.88
C PRO A 69 -9.27 5.09 -15.06
N GLY A 70 -8.30 5.22 -15.99
CA GLY A 70 -8.20 4.32 -17.15
C GLY A 70 -7.91 2.85 -16.80
N LYS A 71 -7.51 2.56 -15.56
CA LYS A 71 -7.30 1.20 -15.06
C LYS A 71 -8.32 0.78 -14.00
N LEU A 72 -9.31 1.64 -13.72
CA LEU A 72 -10.25 1.48 -12.60
C LEU A 72 -9.51 1.24 -11.26
N ASP A 73 -8.33 1.84 -11.13
CA ASP A 73 -7.50 1.74 -9.93
C ASP A 73 -7.85 2.92 -9.00
N PRO A 74 -8.48 2.67 -7.83
CA PRO A 74 -8.92 3.72 -6.92
C PRO A 74 -7.73 4.46 -6.30
N LEU A 75 -8.00 5.45 -5.46
CA LEU A 75 -6.96 6.25 -4.82
C LEU A 75 -5.95 5.34 -4.12
N HIS A 76 -4.67 5.51 -4.44
CA HIS A 76 -3.59 4.78 -3.81
C HIS A 76 -2.32 5.62 -3.77
N LEU A 77 -1.46 5.32 -2.79
CA LEU A 77 -0.07 5.75 -2.78
C LEU A 77 0.78 4.70 -3.49
N SER A 78 1.64 5.13 -4.41
CA SER A 78 2.62 4.27 -5.05
C SER A 78 4.00 4.47 -4.41
N THR A 79 4.55 3.40 -3.83
CA THR A 79 5.88 3.42 -3.20
C THR A 79 6.83 2.51 -3.95
N LYS A 80 8.04 2.99 -4.26
CA LYS A 80 9.16 2.16 -4.74
C LYS A 80 10.04 1.78 -3.57
N VAL A 81 10.45 0.52 -3.50
CA VAL A 81 11.39 0.00 -2.53
C VAL A 81 12.49 -0.76 -3.26
N GLY A 82 13.75 -0.44 -2.94
CA GLY A 82 14.90 -0.96 -3.69
C GLY A 82 16.14 -1.18 -2.84
N LYS A 83 17.09 -1.90 -3.42
CA LYS A 83 18.42 -2.16 -2.84
C LYS A 83 19.36 -0.96 -2.99
N HIS A 84 19.18 -0.17 -4.06
CA HIS A 84 20.00 0.98 -4.44
C HIS A 84 19.20 2.29 -4.37
N LYS A 85 19.88 3.41 -4.11
CA LYS A 85 19.24 4.74 -3.95
C LYS A 85 18.58 5.26 -5.22
N ASP A 86 19.14 4.88 -6.36
CA ASP A 86 18.64 5.22 -7.70
C ASP A 86 17.50 4.30 -8.15
N PHE A 87 17.17 3.27 -7.35
CA PHE A 87 16.21 2.22 -7.68
C PHE A 87 16.56 1.45 -8.96
N SER A 88 17.84 1.33 -9.30
CA SER A 88 18.32 0.42 -10.33
C SER A 88 18.08 -1.05 -9.93
N GLY A 89 17.95 -1.94 -10.92
CA GLY A 89 17.81 -3.39 -10.68
C GLY A 89 16.41 -3.87 -10.28
N SER A 90 15.36 -3.30 -10.88
CA SER A 90 13.94 -3.68 -10.68
C SER A 90 13.45 -3.48 -9.25
N PRO A 91 13.06 -2.24 -8.88
CA PRO A 91 12.53 -1.96 -7.54
C PRO A 91 11.15 -2.59 -7.38
N LEU A 92 10.87 -3.11 -6.19
CA LEU A 92 9.53 -3.51 -5.79
C LEU A 92 8.65 -2.26 -5.74
N ARG A 93 7.46 -2.32 -6.35
CA ARG A 93 6.46 -1.26 -6.22
C ARG A 93 5.33 -1.76 -5.34
N LEU A 94 4.88 -0.94 -4.41
CA LEU A 94 3.71 -1.18 -3.58
C LEU A 94 2.65 -0.14 -3.93
N HIS A 95 1.42 -0.59 -4.19
CA HIS A 95 0.22 0.23 -4.27
C HIS A 95 -0.50 0.09 -2.93
N ILE A 96 -0.63 1.19 -2.20
CA ILE A 96 -1.12 1.23 -0.83
C ILE A 96 -2.42 2.02 -0.84
N TYR A 97 -3.51 1.38 -0.44
CA TYR A 97 -4.85 1.93 -0.54
C TYR A 97 -5.33 2.43 0.84
N PRO A 98 -6.16 3.48 0.90
CA PRO A 98 -6.73 4.00 2.13
C PRO A 98 -7.58 3.00 2.93
N ASN A 99 -8.11 1.96 2.30
CA ASN A 99 -8.79 0.87 2.99
C ASN A 99 -7.83 -0.18 3.61
N GLY A 100 -6.53 0.11 3.65
CA GLY A 100 -5.51 -0.76 4.24
C GLY A 100 -4.99 -1.87 3.32
N LEU A 101 -5.52 -2.00 2.10
CA LEU A 101 -5.00 -2.94 1.11
C LEU A 101 -3.59 -2.51 0.65
N ILE A 102 -2.69 -3.47 0.47
CA ILE A 102 -1.32 -3.25 -0.02
C ILE A 102 -1.02 -4.27 -1.11
N LYS A 103 -0.90 -3.81 -2.35
CA LYS A 103 -0.63 -4.64 -3.52
C LYS A 103 0.79 -4.45 -4.03
N PRO A 104 1.66 -5.46 -3.96
CA PRO A 104 2.96 -5.43 -4.60
C PRO A 104 2.84 -5.62 -6.13
N SER A 105 3.79 -5.05 -6.87
CA SER A 105 3.92 -5.28 -8.33
C SER A 105 4.48 -6.66 -8.68
N GLU A 106 5.20 -7.28 -7.74
CA GLU A 106 5.83 -8.59 -7.92
C GLU A 106 4.98 -9.69 -7.30
N LYS A 107 4.74 -10.77 -8.05
CA LYS A 107 3.86 -11.89 -7.63
C LYS A 107 4.39 -12.69 -6.43
N ASP A 108 5.70 -12.70 -6.23
CA ASP A 108 6.33 -13.40 -5.10
C ASP A 108 5.90 -12.79 -3.77
N PHE A 109 5.67 -11.48 -3.77
CA PHE A 109 5.25 -10.71 -2.62
C PHE A 109 3.72 -10.84 -2.42
N PRO A 110 3.22 -11.11 -1.20
CA PRO A 110 1.80 -11.28 -0.97
C PRO A 110 1.07 -9.93 -1.04
N THR A 111 -0.15 -9.93 -1.55
CA THR A 111 -1.09 -8.82 -1.26
C THR A 111 -1.53 -8.95 0.19
N LEU A 112 -1.50 -7.85 0.95
CA LEU A 112 -1.86 -7.83 2.37
C LEU A 112 -2.98 -6.82 2.62
N THR A 113 -3.76 -7.08 3.67
CA THR A 113 -4.73 -6.12 4.20
C THR A 113 -4.30 -5.75 5.62
N ALA A 114 -3.89 -4.51 5.81
CA ALA A 114 -3.58 -3.94 7.11
C ALA A 114 -4.81 -3.20 7.69
N ALA A 115 -4.74 -2.83 8.96
CA ALA A 115 -5.71 -1.90 9.52
C ALA A 115 -5.72 -0.59 8.69
N PRO A 116 -6.88 -0.11 8.23
CA PRO A 116 -7.00 1.15 7.51
C PRO A 116 -6.43 2.32 8.34
N PRO A 117 -5.81 3.33 7.72
CA PRO A 117 -5.50 4.57 8.42
C PRO A 117 -6.80 5.25 8.91
N SER A 118 -6.70 5.96 10.04
CA SER A 118 -7.83 6.72 10.58
C SER A 118 -8.24 7.86 9.64
N ALA A 119 -9.49 8.31 9.74
CA ALA A 119 -9.98 9.46 8.98
C ALA A 119 -9.11 10.72 9.18
N ALA A 120 -8.57 10.94 10.39
CA ALA A 120 -7.65 12.04 10.67
C ALA A 120 -6.33 11.94 9.88
N GLN A 121 -5.83 10.72 9.65
CA GLN A 121 -4.62 10.48 8.86
C GLN A 121 -4.90 10.61 7.35
N LEU A 122 -6.10 10.28 6.90
CA LEU A 122 -6.51 10.37 5.50
C LEU A 122 -6.94 11.77 5.09
N GLY A 123 -7.41 12.60 6.03
CA GLY A 123 -7.90 13.95 5.77
C GLY A 123 -9.04 13.94 4.76
N GLU A 124 -8.94 14.75 3.71
CA GLU A 124 -9.91 14.82 2.61
C GLU A 124 -10.08 13.51 1.84
N HIS A 125 -9.18 12.54 2.01
CA HIS A 125 -9.25 11.24 1.35
C HIS A 125 -9.96 10.17 2.19
N ALA A 126 -10.56 10.51 3.33
CA ALA A 126 -11.18 9.54 4.24
C ALA A 126 -12.28 8.68 3.56
N MET A 127 -13.03 9.24 2.60
CA MET A 127 -14.05 8.47 1.86
C MET A 127 -13.47 7.29 1.09
N TRP A 128 -12.18 7.32 0.74
CA TRP A 128 -11.51 6.24 0.02
C TRP A 128 -11.20 5.03 0.89
N ALA A 129 -11.41 5.11 2.21
CA ALA A 129 -11.37 3.94 3.07
C ALA A 129 -12.67 3.11 2.99
N ASP A 130 -13.76 3.69 2.49
CA ASP A 130 -15.05 3.02 2.34
C ASP A 130 -15.12 2.22 1.02
N GLU A 131 -15.40 0.93 1.15
CA GLU A 131 -15.55 0.02 0.01
C GLU A 131 -16.75 0.39 -0.86
N ALA A 132 -17.83 0.93 -0.29
CA ALA A 132 -19.01 1.37 -1.04
C ALA A 132 -18.67 2.56 -1.95
N TYR A 133 -17.91 3.53 -1.44
CA TYR A 133 -17.42 4.65 -2.23
C TYR A 133 -16.48 4.17 -3.35
N ILE A 134 -15.54 3.27 -3.05
CA ILE A 134 -14.64 2.68 -4.06
C ILE A 134 -15.43 1.96 -5.16
N ALA A 135 -16.45 1.17 -4.79
CA ALA A 135 -17.28 0.44 -5.74
C ALA A 135 -18.06 1.40 -6.65
N TRP A 136 -18.72 2.40 -6.07
CA TRP A 136 -19.39 3.46 -6.83
C TRP A 136 -18.43 4.16 -7.79
N TRP A 137 -17.26 4.58 -7.30
CA TRP A 137 -16.28 5.29 -8.12
C TRP A 137 -15.82 4.45 -9.32
N LYS A 138 -15.61 3.13 -9.13
CA LYS A 138 -15.24 2.23 -10.23
C LYS A 138 -16.34 2.11 -11.28
N GLU A 139 -17.59 1.99 -10.87
CA GLU A 139 -18.72 1.93 -11.80
C GLU A 139 -18.91 3.26 -12.55
N TYR A 140 -18.79 4.39 -11.84
CA TYR A 140 -18.79 5.73 -12.43
C TYR A 140 -17.68 5.87 -13.49
N GLN A 141 -16.44 5.50 -13.17
CA GLN A 141 -15.33 5.60 -14.11
C GLN A 141 -15.45 4.62 -15.28
N LYS A 142 -15.96 3.41 -15.04
CA LYS A 142 -16.21 2.44 -16.10
C LYS A 142 -17.22 2.99 -17.12
N ALA A 143 -18.35 3.51 -16.63
CA ALA A 143 -19.36 4.12 -17.47
C ALA A 143 -18.83 5.33 -18.24
N ARG A 144 -18.01 6.19 -17.60
CA ARG A 144 -17.33 7.31 -18.26
C ARG A 144 -16.34 6.86 -19.34
N ASN A 145 -15.53 5.84 -19.07
CA ASN A 145 -14.57 5.28 -20.03
C ASN A 145 -15.28 4.64 -21.24
N GLU A 146 -16.51 4.16 -21.06
CA GLU A 146 -17.39 3.62 -22.11
C GLU A 146 -18.18 4.72 -22.86
N GLY A 147 -18.01 6.00 -22.50
CA GLY A 147 -18.71 7.13 -23.13
C GLY A 147 -20.17 7.27 -22.73
N ARG A 148 -20.61 6.64 -21.63
CA ARG A 148 -21.98 6.74 -21.12
C ARG A 148 -22.16 8.04 -20.31
N GLN A 149 -23.35 8.63 -20.40
CA GLN A 149 -23.74 9.73 -19.52
C GLN A 149 -23.86 9.20 -18.10
N VAL A 150 -23.17 9.84 -17.15
CA VAL A 150 -23.09 9.43 -15.75
C VAL A 150 -23.43 10.60 -14.84
N ASP A 151 -24.24 10.32 -13.81
CA ASP A 151 -24.45 11.26 -12.71
C ASP A 151 -23.19 11.27 -11.83
N GLU A 152 -22.65 12.46 -11.58
CA GLU A 152 -21.44 12.67 -10.78
C GLU A 152 -21.72 12.70 -9.27
N SER A 153 -22.99 12.74 -8.86
CA SER A 153 -23.37 12.83 -7.45
C SER A 153 -23.27 11.47 -6.75
N HIS A 154 -22.38 11.40 -5.76
CA HIS A 154 -22.42 10.39 -4.72
C HIS A 154 -22.75 11.07 -3.40
N GLU A 155 -24.00 10.91 -2.93
CA GLU A 155 -24.32 11.20 -1.54
C GLU A 155 -23.71 10.09 -0.68
N ALA A 156 -22.50 10.35 -0.16
CA ALA A 156 -21.94 9.54 0.90
C ALA A 156 -22.91 9.61 2.08
N LYS A 157 -23.57 8.49 2.40
CA LYS A 157 -24.42 8.40 3.59
C LYS A 157 -23.54 8.65 4.81
N LYS A 158 -23.82 9.76 5.51
CA LYS A 158 -23.16 10.16 6.75
C LYS A 158 -23.43 9.15 7.87
#